data_AF-B7FUZ6-F1
#
_entry.id   AF-B7FUZ6-F1
#
_cell.length_a   1.000
_cell.length_b   1.000
_cell.length_c   1.000
_cell.angle_alpha   90.00
_cell.angle_beta   90.00
_cell.angle_gamma   90.00
#
_symmetry.space_group_name_H-M   'P 1'
#
loop_
_entity.id
_entity.type
_entity.pdbx_description
1 polymer ?
#
loop_
_entity_poly.entity_id
_entity_poly.type
_entity_poly.pdbx_seq_one_letter_code
_entity_poly.pdbx_strand_id
1 'polypeptide(L)'
;MNYYGSKFPSGRSLRGQGAALCKEYAYRSLVTVTVHKIVFSRGAKFGIYNPVTRKMVIANSDSTNTLVSLDDYNNGGFKCKAIWASHQQIREAPTHEHWLIPTALRVPEDSSVRLEDTDNSCSPSRTSSSEALRLVHLPTESSPYTVDECLGNVPAIRQRCSDLLESGTRHYHASSPARILYVAQGEVAYAVPRQCDVIVSDKATTCHVLILKSVSDHAAPLVSCAHIDGDRYETCIRDMFRRHQTHHEESADAEMDIHIMGGFGDEHGASRVITSWLVRLLAALAKETQPVFHTTTLGTCAVTSLNHCNDSKYPSPIGRGLAMEMESGRVFLASCDTAVAGPNTVLRSVRLWAPQAQPRLHVIHEAHRDGIIIRPFAYKPFADIGTLLALPDDLLLTYTSTSPDCEQDDFCGALRETLRFLQTVPAASVFGPDLGQPLVYRRTGRLGNRWMLVR
;
A
#
# COMPACT_ATOMS: atom_id res chain seq x y z
N MET A 1 -60.43 14.10 38.50
CA MET A 1 -61.52 13.98 37.51
C MET A 1 -61.02 13.04 36.42
N ASN A 2 -61.15 11.73 36.67
CA ASN A 2 -62.17 10.79 36.13
C ASN A 2 -61.70 10.22 34.77
N TYR A 3 -61.06 9.03 34.75
CA TYR A 3 -61.65 7.66 34.65
C TYR A 3 -62.39 7.45 33.32
N TYR A 4 -62.07 6.46 32.46
CA TYR A 4 -62.13 4.98 32.57
C TYR A 4 -61.10 4.35 31.60
N GLY A 5 -60.48 3.16 31.75
CA GLY A 5 -60.67 2.02 32.63
C GLY A 5 -61.31 0.80 31.93
N SER A 6 -60.55 -0.32 31.84
CA SER A 6 -60.96 -1.75 31.89
C SER A 6 -60.49 -2.58 30.68
N LYS A 7 -60.18 -3.88 30.73
CA LYS A 7 -59.66 -4.87 31.72
C LYS A 7 -59.58 -6.19 30.94
N PHE A 8 -58.57 -7.02 31.23
CA PHE A 8 -58.48 -8.44 30.87
C PHE A 8 -59.65 -9.27 31.42
N PRO A 9 -59.87 -10.50 30.88
CA PRO A 9 -59.60 -11.65 31.74
C PRO A 9 -58.99 -12.91 31.06
N SER A 10 -58.23 -13.64 31.89
CA SER A 10 -57.88 -15.07 31.90
C SER A 10 -58.99 -16.02 31.39
N GLY A 11 -58.79 -17.20 30.80
CA GLY A 11 -57.75 -18.24 30.94
C GLY A 11 -58.45 -19.59 31.27
N ARG A 12 -58.10 -20.70 30.61
CA ARG A 12 -58.26 -22.09 31.12
C ARG A 12 -57.60 -23.12 30.18
N SER A 13 -56.91 -24.08 30.80
CA SER A 13 -56.13 -25.17 30.20
C SER A 13 -56.94 -26.45 30.04
N LEU A 14 -56.53 -27.34 29.13
CA LEU A 14 -56.73 -28.79 29.24
C LEU A 14 -55.50 -29.57 28.72
N ARG A 15 -55.08 -30.55 29.53
CA ARG A 15 -54.07 -31.62 29.33
C ARG A 15 -54.54 -32.58 28.21
N GLY A 16 -53.75 -33.43 27.55
CA GLY A 16 -52.36 -33.89 27.68
C GLY A 16 -52.10 -35.08 26.73
N GLN A 17 -50.94 -35.74 26.93
CA GLN A 17 -50.43 -37.01 26.31
C GLN A 17 -49.92 -36.90 24.86
N GLY A 18 -48.74 -37.40 24.45
CA GLY A 18 -47.76 -38.29 25.08
C GLY A 18 -46.38 -38.25 24.35
N ALA A 19 -45.45 -39.07 24.87
CA ALA A 19 -44.03 -39.25 24.53
C ALA A 19 -43.71 -39.45 23.03
N ALA A 20 -42.48 -39.32 22.48
CA ALA A 20 -41.15 -39.62 23.01
C ALA A 20 -40.01 -39.04 22.11
N LEU A 21 -38.82 -38.88 22.73
CA LEU A 21 -37.45 -39.03 22.18
C LEU A 21 -36.81 -37.99 21.23
N CYS A 22 -35.79 -37.32 21.82
CA CYS A 22 -34.42 -37.08 21.33
C CYS A 22 -34.08 -35.97 20.31
N LYS A 23 -33.41 -34.94 20.86
CA LYS A 23 -32.10 -34.31 20.48
C LYS A 23 -32.14 -32.81 20.20
N GLU A 24 -31.21 -32.12 20.89
CA GLU A 24 -30.56 -30.81 20.65
C GLU A 24 -31.36 -29.66 20.02
N TYR A 25 -31.32 -28.47 20.64
CA TYR A 25 -30.68 -27.27 20.07
C TYR A 25 -30.88 -26.05 20.98
N ALA A 26 -29.80 -25.27 21.09
CA ALA A 26 -29.69 -24.01 21.81
C ALA A 26 -30.50 -22.88 21.15
N TYR A 27 -31.12 -22.02 21.96
CA TYR A 27 -31.76 -20.77 21.52
C TYR A 27 -30.86 -19.58 21.89
N ARG A 28 -30.31 -18.90 20.88
CA ARG A 28 -29.91 -17.48 20.94
C ARG A 28 -30.78 -16.72 19.94
N SER A 29 -31.47 -15.71 20.45
CA SER A 29 -32.41 -14.85 19.72
C SER A 29 -31.70 -14.04 18.62
N LEU A 30 -32.15 -14.20 17.38
CA LEU A 30 -31.78 -13.37 16.23
C LEU A 30 -32.65 -12.11 16.19
N VAL A 31 -32.02 -10.94 16.10
CA VAL A 31 -32.65 -9.71 15.64
C VAL A 31 -32.54 -9.68 14.12
N THR A 32 -33.68 -9.83 13.44
CA THR A 32 -33.76 -9.78 11.98
C THR A 32 -33.83 -8.33 11.52
N VAL A 33 -32.79 -7.84 10.80
CA VAL A 33 -32.85 -6.56 10.08
C VAL A 33 -33.38 -6.83 8.67
N THR A 34 -34.55 -6.29 8.34
CA THR A 34 -35.15 -6.38 7.01
C THR A 34 -34.63 -5.25 6.13
N VAL A 35 -33.90 -5.58 5.05
CA VAL A 35 -33.42 -4.60 4.07
C VAL A 35 -34.50 -4.40 2.99
N HIS A 36 -35.03 -3.18 2.88
CA HIS A 36 -35.96 -2.81 1.83
C HIS A 36 -35.24 -2.47 0.51
N LYS A 37 -35.90 -2.85 -0.60
CA LYS A 37 -35.50 -2.75 -2.01
C LYS A 37 -35.26 -1.29 -2.44
N ILE A 38 -34.06 -0.97 -2.92
CA ILE A 38 -33.71 0.35 -3.48
C ILE A 38 -33.52 0.23 -5.00
N VAL A 39 -34.22 1.06 -5.78
CA VAL A 39 -34.09 1.17 -7.24
C VAL A 39 -33.66 2.59 -7.56
N PHE A 40 -32.52 2.76 -8.27
CA PHE A 40 -32.07 4.08 -8.74
C PHE A 40 -32.21 4.24 -10.26
N SER A 41 -32.70 5.42 -10.64
CA SER A 41 -32.81 5.91 -12.00
C SER A 41 -31.46 6.39 -12.56
N ARG A 42 -31.29 6.17 -13.87
CA ARG A 42 -30.15 6.50 -14.74
C ARG A 42 -29.24 7.66 -14.29
N GLY A 43 -27.94 7.38 -14.18
CA GLY A 43 -26.90 8.41 -14.36
C GLY A 43 -25.93 8.65 -13.20
N ALA A 44 -25.47 7.62 -12.47
CA ALA A 44 -24.22 7.71 -11.69
C ALA A 44 -23.70 6.29 -11.40
N LYS A 45 -22.54 5.92 -11.95
CA LYS A 45 -21.84 4.68 -11.58
C LYS A 45 -21.06 4.94 -10.29
N PHE A 46 -21.53 4.43 -9.16
CA PHE A 46 -20.76 3.90 -8.03
C PHE A 46 -21.79 3.07 -7.23
N GLY A 47 -21.79 1.77 -7.47
CA GLY A 47 -22.90 0.85 -7.15
C GLY A 47 -23.61 0.34 -8.42
N ILE A 48 -23.11 -0.73 -9.06
CA ILE A 48 -23.89 -1.42 -10.11
C ILE A 48 -24.72 -2.49 -9.43
N TYR A 49 -26.03 -2.24 -9.27
CA TYR A 49 -26.98 -3.31 -9.04
C TYR A 49 -27.11 -4.10 -10.34
N ASN A 50 -26.69 -5.37 -10.36
CA ASN A 50 -26.87 -6.23 -11.52
C ASN A 50 -28.28 -6.86 -11.48
N PRO A 51 -29.22 -6.49 -12.37
CA PRO A 51 -30.60 -6.96 -12.30
C PRO A 51 -30.77 -8.43 -12.68
N VAL A 52 -29.76 -9.05 -13.33
CA VAL A 52 -29.76 -10.48 -13.68
C VAL A 52 -29.33 -11.32 -12.49
N THR A 53 -28.36 -10.86 -11.70
CA THR A 53 -27.82 -11.61 -10.55
C THR A 53 -28.34 -11.15 -9.18
N ARG A 54 -29.07 -10.01 -9.11
CA ARG A 54 -29.56 -9.37 -7.89
C ARG A 54 -28.46 -8.99 -6.88
N LYS A 55 -27.23 -8.71 -7.34
CA LYS A 55 -26.07 -8.38 -6.48
C LYS A 55 -25.77 -6.88 -6.44
N MET A 56 -25.25 -6.41 -5.31
CA MET A 56 -24.72 -5.05 -5.10
C MET A 56 -23.20 -5.09 -5.12
N VAL A 57 -22.56 -4.14 -5.82
CA VAL A 57 -21.10 -4.04 -5.99
C VAL A 57 -20.63 -2.68 -5.50
N ILE A 58 -19.83 -2.64 -4.45
CA ILE A 58 -19.15 -1.42 -3.97
C ILE A 58 -17.73 -1.45 -4.57
N ALA A 59 -17.31 -0.37 -5.21
CA ALA A 59 -15.91 -0.23 -5.60
C ALA A 59 -15.11 0.04 -4.31
N ASN A 60 -14.13 -0.81 -4.01
CA ASN A 60 -13.27 -0.64 -2.84
C ASN A 60 -12.56 0.72 -2.86
N SER A 61 -12.20 1.19 -1.66
CA SER A 61 -11.50 2.45 -1.39
C SER A 61 -10.00 2.41 -1.61
N ASP A 62 -9.46 1.27 -2.05
CA ASP A 62 -8.11 1.19 -2.57
C ASP A 62 -8.16 1.38 -4.10
N SER A 63 -7.11 1.96 -4.65
CA SER A 63 -7.03 2.21 -6.09
C SER A 63 -6.96 0.93 -6.94
N THR A 64 -7.26 -0.25 -6.40
CA THR A 64 -7.23 -1.54 -7.10
C THR A 64 -8.52 -1.85 -7.88
N ASN A 65 -9.67 -1.22 -7.60
CA ASN A 65 -10.96 -1.67 -8.16
C ASN A 65 -11.19 -3.18 -7.93
N THR A 66 -10.64 -3.76 -6.87
CA THR A 66 -10.87 -5.19 -6.59
C THR A 66 -12.34 -5.37 -6.22
N LEU A 67 -13.06 -6.12 -7.06
CA LEU A 67 -14.47 -6.45 -6.90
C LEU A 67 -14.60 -7.49 -5.78
N VAL A 68 -14.94 -7.09 -4.56
CA VAL A 68 -15.36 -8.06 -3.54
C VAL A 68 -16.81 -8.42 -3.81
N SER A 69 -17.03 -9.57 -4.46
CA SER A 69 -18.37 -10.14 -4.68
C SER A 69 -18.86 -10.84 -3.41
N LEU A 70 -20.08 -10.52 -2.97
CA LEU A 70 -20.77 -11.09 -1.80
C LEU A 70 -20.94 -12.63 -1.77
N ASP A 71 -20.53 -13.36 -2.82
CA ASP A 71 -20.68 -14.82 -2.91
C ASP A 71 -19.39 -15.61 -2.63
N ASP A 72 -18.20 -14.98 -2.64
CA ASP A 72 -16.93 -15.72 -2.49
C ASP A 72 -16.71 -16.24 -1.06
N TYR A 73 -17.53 -15.81 -0.10
CA TYR A 73 -17.44 -16.24 1.30
C TYR A 73 -18.31 -17.47 1.64
N ASN A 74 -19.33 -17.80 0.82
CA ASN A 74 -20.29 -18.87 1.15
C ASN A 74 -20.21 -20.12 0.26
N ASN A 75 -19.40 -20.10 -0.80
CA ASN A 75 -19.13 -21.28 -1.61
C ASN A 75 -17.63 -21.61 -1.57
N GLY A 76 -17.23 -22.44 -0.62
CA GLY A 76 -15.95 -23.12 -0.68
C GLY A 76 -15.80 -23.82 -2.03
N GLY A 77 -14.95 -23.26 -2.91
CA GLY A 77 -14.83 -23.79 -4.26
C GLY A 77 -14.27 -22.83 -5.30
N PHE A 78 -13.11 -22.21 -5.06
CA PHE A 78 -12.22 -21.93 -6.19
C PHE A 78 -11.65 -23.26 -6.69
N LYS A 79 -12.38 -23.93 -7.58
CA LYS A 79 -11.76 -24.91 -8.47
C LYS A 79 -10.88 -24.12 -9.43
N CYS A 80 -9.60 -23.99 -9.07
CA CYS A 80 -8.56 -23.82 -10.06
C CYS A 80 -8.83 -24.84 -11.16
N LYS A 81 -9.10 -24.37 -12.39
CA LYS A 81 -8.96 -25.22 -13.57
C LYS A 81 -7.47 -25.53 -13.69
N ALA A 82 -7.02 -26.52 -12.94
CA ALA A 82 -5.82 -27.26 -13.26
C ALA A 82 -6.06 -27.85 -14.65
N ILE A 83 -5.38 -27.31 -15.65
CA ILE A 83 -5.22 -27.97 -16.94
C ILE A 83 -4.35 -29.18 -16.65
N TRP A 84 -4.99 -30.32 -16.41
CA TRP A 84 -4.31 -31.61 -16.50
C TRP A 84 -4.06 -31.86 -17.99
N ALA A 85 -2.91 -31.38 -18.47
CA ALA A 85 -2.37 -31.83 -19.74
C ALA A 85 -1.98 -33.31 -19.57
N SER A 86 -2.77 -34.18 -20.21
CA SER A 86 -2.49 -35.59 -20.37
C SER A 86 -1.09 -35.79 -20.98
N HIS A 87 -0.29 -36.63 -20.35
CA HIS A 87 0.96 -37.16 -20.87
C HIS A 87 0.80 -37.65 -22.32
N GLN A 88 1.46 -36.99 -23.28
CA GLN A 88 2.21 -37.64 -24.36
C GLN A 88 2.95 -36.59 -25.20
N GLN A 89 4.20 -36.33 -24.80
CA GLN A 89 5.40 -36.16 -25.65
C GLN A 89 6.44 -35.46 -24.78
N ILE A 90 7.44 -36.22 -24.34
CA ILE A 90 8.65 -35.67 -23.71
C ILE A 90 9.35 -34.87 -24.81
N ARG A 91 9.08 -33.57 -24.85
CA ARG A 91 9.99 -32.59 -25.45
C ARG A 91 10.93 -32.18 -24.33
N GLU A 92 12.23 -32.19 -24.63
CA GLU A 92 13.32 -31.81 -23.76
C GLU A 92 12.96 -30.53 -23.00
N ALA A 93 13.09 -30.56 -21.67
CA ALA A 93 12.82 -29.40 -20.82
C ALA A 93 13.75 -28.26 -21.27
N PRO A 94 13.21 -27.06 -21.57
CA PRO A 94 14.06 -25.93 -21.91
C PRO A 94 15.00 -25.67 -20.73
N THR A 95 16.27 -25.41 -21.03
CA THR A 95 17.26 -25.00 -20.03
C THR A 95 16.75 -23.77 -19.28
N HIS A 96 17.11 -23.65 -17.99
CA HIS A 96 16.71 -22.56 -17.08
C HIS A 96 16.87 -21.14 -17.68
N GLU A 97 17.74 -20.97 -18.67
CA GLU A 97 18.04 -19.71 -19.35
C GLU A 97 16.86 -19.10 -20.13
N HIS A 98 15.85 -19.89 -20.53
CA HIS A 98 14.71 -19.37 -21.30
C HIS A 98 13.60 -18.74 -20.45
N TRP A 99 13.63 -18.93 -19.14
CA TRP A 99 12.57 -18.43 -18.24
C TRP A 99 12.87 -17.05 -17.66
N LEU A 100 14.11 -16.59 -17.74
CA LEU A 100 14.54 -15.34 -17.15
C LEU A 100 15.11 -14.42 -18.23
N ILE A 101 14.81 -13.13 -18.13
CA ILE A 101 15.36 -12.08 -19.00
C ILE A 101 16.21 -11.11 -18.18
N PRO A 102 17.43 -10.77 -18.61
CA PRO A 102 18.22 -9.74 -17.97
C PRO A 102 17.53 -8.38 -18.15
N THR A 103 17.64 -7.53 -17.13
CA THR A 103 17.10 -6.17 -17.12
C THR A 103 18.21 -5.15 -16.93
N ALA A 104 17.90 -3.86 -17.10
CA ALA A 104 18.82 -2.78 -16.78
C ALA A 104 18.92 -2.47 -15.27
N LEU A 105 18.05 -3.05 -14.44
CA LEU A 105 18.15 -2.94 -12.98
C LEU A 105 19.36 -3.72 -12.49
N ARG A 106 20.08 -3.12 -11.56
CA ARG A 106 21.27 -3.71 -10.94
C ARG A 106 21.05 -3.96 -9.46
N VAL A 107 21.78 -4.92 -8.90
CA VAL A 107 21.87 -5.14 -7.46
C VAL A 107 23.34 -5.14 -7.05
N PRO A 108 23.68 -4.61 -5.86
CA PRO A 108 25.04 -4.71 -5.35
C PRO A 108 25.44 -6.16 -5.09
N GLU A 109 26.65 -6.54 -5.49
CA GLU A 109 27.26 -7.84 -5.23
C GLU A 109 27.61 -7.97 -3.75
N ASP A 110 27.31 -9.14 -3.20
CA ASP A 110 27.80 -9.51 -1.88
C ASP A 110 29.32 -9.72 -1.94
N SER A 111 30.08 -8.90 -1.22
CA SER A 111 31.54 -9.08 -1.06
C SER A 111 31.92 -10.36 -0.29
N SER A 112 30.94 -11.16 0.15
CA SER A 112 31.11 -12.36 0.99
C SER A 112 31.27 -13.67 0.20
N VAL A 113 31.18 -13.67 -1.13
CA VAL A 113 31.43 -14.87 -1.95
C VAL A 113 32.68 -14.66 -2.83
N ARG A 114 33.83 -14.48 -2.18
CA ARG A 114 35.10 -14.85 -2.81
C ARG A 114 35.42 -16.27 -2.36
N LEU A 115 35.34 -17.21 -3.29
CA LEU A 115 36.00 -18.51 -3.13
C LEU A 115 37.46 -18.22 -2.75
N GLU A 116 37.93 -18.92 -1.71
CA GLU A 116 39.30 -18.86 -1.24
C GLU A 116 40.24 -19.29 -2.38
N ASP A 117 40.72 -18.33 -3.15
CA ASP A 117 41.99 -18.47 -3.85
C ASP A 117 43.05 -17.74 -3.04
N THR A 118 43.97 -18.53 -2.53
CA THR A 118 45.22 -18.15 -1.91
C THR A 118 45.95 -17.12 -2.77
N ASP A 119 46.19 -15.91 -2.25
CA ASP A 119 47.56 -15.44 -2.03
C ASP A 119 47.65 -14.06 -1.38
N ASN A 120 48.76 -13.94 -0.68
CA ASN A 120 49.15 -12.94 0.29
C ASN A 120 49.75 -11.70 -0.40
N SER A 121 49.35 -10.49 0.03
CA SER A 121 50.22 -9.32 0.35
C SER A 121 49.69 -7.93 -0.05
N CYS A 122 49.89 -7.00 0.90
CA CYS A 122 50.19 -5.56 0.75
C CYS A 122 49.07 -4.49 0.67
N SER A 123 48.98 -3.75 1.80
CA SER A 123 48.77 -2.29 1.99
C SER A 123 47.44 -1.61 1.60
N PRO A 124 46.80 -0.83 2.51
CA PRO A 124 45.55 -0.14 2.23
C PRO A 124 45.80 1.27 1.67
N SER A 125 45.77 1.41 0.35
CA SER A 125 45.51 2.70 -0.30
C SER A 125 44.00 2.88 -0.42
N ARG A 126 43.48 4.04 -0.01
CA ARG A 126 42.08 4.48 -0.21
C ARG A 126 41.68 4.32 -1.68
N THR A 127 40.95 3.28 -1.99
CA THR A 127 40.14 3.16 -3.20
C THR A 127 38.69 3.11 -2.76
N SER A 128 37.87 4.01 -3.30
CA SER A 128 36.41 3.89 -3.25
C SER A 128 36.07 2.51 -3.78
N SER A 129 35.60 1.62 -2.90
CA SER A 129 35.17 0.28 -3.28
C SER A 129 33.95 0.45 -4.20
N SER A 130 34.17 0.46 -5.50
CA SER A 130 33.11 0.30 -6.49
C SER A 130 32.50 -1.07 -6.24
N GLU A 131 31.42 -1.11 -5.48
CA GLU A 131 30.67 -2.33 -5.21
C GLU A 131 30.26 -2.90 -6.56
N ALA A 132 30.68 -4.13 -6.86
CA ALA A 132 30.38 -4.73 -8.15
C ALA A 132 28.86 -4.88 -8.29
N LEU A 133 28.31 -4.65 -9.48
CA LEU A 133 26.87 -4.63 -9.71
C LEU A 133 26.44 -5.75 -10.66
N ARG A 134 25.45 -6.55 -10.26
CA ARG A 134 24.85 -7.62 -11.09
C ARG A 134 23.52 -7.20 -11.67
N LEU A 135 23.22 -7.65 -12.90
CA LEU A 135 21.92 -7.44 -13.52
C LEU A 135 20.84 -8.28 -12.83
N VAL A 136 19.71 -7.67 -12.55
CA VAL A 136 18.49 -8.36 -12.10
C VAL A 136 17.88 -9.07 -13.28
N HIS A 137 17.56 -10.34 -13.09
CA HIS A 137 16.86 -11.17 -14.06
C HIS A 137 15.42 -11.35 -13.64
N LEU A 138 14.47 -11.06 -14.54
CA LEU A 138 13.04 -11.17 -14.26
C LEU A 138 12.40 -12.30 -15.07
N PRO A 139 11.34 -12.93 -14.57
CA PRO A 139 10.65 -14.00 -15.28
C PRO A 139 9.98 -13.49 -16.55
N THR A 140 10.05 -14.28 -17.62
CA THR A 140 9.23 -14.10 -18.83
C THR A 140 7.76 -14.41 -18.54
N GLU A 141 6.86 -14.07 -19.47
CA GLU A 141 5.44 -14.43 -19.34
C GLU A 141 5.19 -15.95 -19.33
N SER A 142 6.13 -16.73 -19.90
CA SER A 142 6.07 -18.19 -19.94
C SER A 142 6.80 -18.86 -18.77
N SER A 143 7.45 -18.09 -17.90
CA SER A 143 8.14 -18.61 -16.72
C SER A 143 7.14 -19.21 -15.73
N PRO A 144 7.47 -20.36 -15.09
CA PRO A 144 6.66 -20.87 -13.98
C PRO A 144 6.87 -20.08 -12.68
N TYR A 145 7.89 -19.21 -12.62
CA TYR A 145 8.25 -18.46 -11.42
C TYR A 145 7.62 -17.06 -11.41
N THR A 146 7.22 -16.62 -10.21
CA THR A 146 6.78 -15.24 -9.99
C THR A 146 7.97 -14.30 -9.84
N VAL A 147 7.71 -12.98 -9.96
CA VAL A 147 8.76 -11.96 -9.80
C VAL A 147 9.39 -12.02 -8.40
N ASP A 148 8.57 -12.14 -7.35
CA ASP A 148 9.06 -12.22 -5.98
C ASP A 148 9.89 -13.49 -5.71
N GLU A 149 9.52 -14.64 -6.30
CA GLU A 149 10.33 -15.87 -6.23
C GLU A 149 11.70 -15.69 -6.90
N CYS A 150 11.75 -15.07 -8.09
CA CYS A 150 13.01 -14.79 -8.77
C CYS A 150 13.90 -13.83 -7.96
N LEU A 151 13.33 -12.76 -7.43
CA LEU A 151 14.06 -11.80 -6.59
C LEU A 151 14.56 -12.46 -5.30
N GLY A 152 13.77 -13.35 -4.70
CA GLY A 152 14.17 -14.10 -3.52
C GLY A 152 15.33 -15.06 -3.75
N ASN A 153 15.59 -15.45 -4.99
CA ASN A 153 16.76 -16.26 -5.38
C ASN A 153 18.04 -15.44 -5.61
N VAL A 154 17.97 -14.10 -5.54
CA VAL A 154 19.15 -13.24 -5.62
C VAL A 154 19.73 -13.07 -4.20
N PRO A 155 20.92 -13.61 -3.89
CA PRO A 155 21.45 -13.64 -2.52
C PRO A 155 21.53 -12.26 -1.87
N ALA A 156 22.03 -11.26 -2.60
CA ALA A 156 22.18 -9.91 -2.07
C ALA A 156 20.84 -9.20 -1.80
N ILE A 157 19.76 -9.54 -2.54
CA ILE A 157 18.41 -9.06 -2.21
C ILE A 157 17.94 -9.76 -0.93
N ARG A 158 18.05 -11.09 -0.88
CA ARG A 158 17.61 -11.89 0.27
C ARG A 158 18.27 -11.43 1.56
N GLN A 159 19.59 -11.21 1.54
CA GLN A 159 20.36 -10.75 2.69
C GLN A 159 19.88 -9.37 3.16
N ARG A 160 19.82 -8.38 2.26
CA ARG A 160 19.36 -7.03 2.61
C ARG A 160 17.90 -6.98 3.09
N CYS A 161 17.05 -7.88 2.59
CA CYS A 161 15.68 -8.02 3.09
C CYS A 161 15.67 -8.59 4.51
N SER A 162 16.43 -9.66 4.78
CA SER A 162 16.59 -10.21 6.14
C SER A 162 17.14 -9.16 7.10
N ASP A 163 18.22 -8.46 6.73
CA ASP A 163 18.81 -7.39 7.54
C ASP A 163 17.79 -6.28 7.87
N LEU A 164 17.01 -5.84 6.88
CA LEU A 164 15.98 -4.82 7.08
C LEU A 164 14.89 -5.32 8.04
N LEU A 165 14.36 -6.52 7.80
CA LEU A 165 13.23 -7.07 8.54
C LEU A 165 13.60 -7.47 9.98
N GLU A 166 14.86 -7.83 10.22
CA GLU A 166 15.39 -8.18 11.54
C GLU A 166 15.86 -6.95 12.34
N SER A 167 16.05 -5.80 11.69
CA SER A 167 16.55 -4.57 12.34
C SER A 167 15.60 -3.92 13.36
N GLY A 168 14.35 -4.39 13.43
CA GLY A 168 13.31 -3.84 14.29
C GLY A 168 12.69 -2.55 13.75
N THR A 169 11.48 -2.24 14.21
CA THR A 169 10.73 -1.04 13.77
C THR A 169 11.05 0.17 14.64
N ARG A 170 11.39 1.30 14.02
CA ARG A 170 11.54 2.59 14.72
C ARG A 170 10.20 3.31 14.82
N HIS A 171 9.82 3.70 16.03
CA HIS A 171 8.54 4.35 16.28
C HIS A 171 8.71 5.87 16.41
N TYR A 172 8.10 6.63 15.49
CA TYR A 172 8.10 8.09 15.51
C TYR A 172 6.83 8.66 16.14
N HIS A 173 7.05 9.58 17.07
CA HIS A 173 6.02 10.24 17.87
C HIS A 173 6.29 11.75 17.94
N ALA A 174 5.37 12.54 18.51
CA ALA A 174 5.42 14.00 18.44
C ALA A 174 6.71 14.63 18.99
N SER A 175 7.33 14.03 20.01
CA SER A 175 8.60 14.47 20.60
C SER A 175 9.85 13.88 19.96
N SER A 176 9.71 13.11 18.88
CA SER A 176 10.86 12.63 18.11
C SER A 176 11.67 13.84 17.59
N PRO A 177 13.00 13.86 17.78
CA PRO A 177 13.82 15.02 17.45
C PRO A 177 14.04 15.18 15.93
N ALA A 178 13.91 14.09 15.18
CA ALA A 178 14.02 14.09 13.73
C ALA A 178 12.80 14.79 13.09
N ARG A 179 13.06 15.60 12.06
CA ARG A 179 12.03 16.20 11.20
C ARG A 179 11.53 15.15 10.21
N ILE A 180 10.32 14.66 10.46
CA ILE A 180 9.71 13.58 9.70
C ILE A 180 8.82 14.15 8.59
N LEU A 181 8.97 13.66 7.36
CA LEU A 181 8.03 13.88 6.27
C LEU A 181 7.25 12.58 6.01
N TYR A 182 6.00 12.56 6.46
CA TYR A 182 5.12 11.41 6.32
C TYR A 182 4.33 11.44 5.01
N VAL A 183 4.40 10.35 4.26
CA VAL A 183 3.66 10.13 3.00
C VAL A 183 2.57 9.09 3.25
N ALA A 184 1.31 9.47 3.03
CA ALA A 184 0.18 8.58 3.21
C ALA A 184 -0.10 7.75 1.94
N GLN A 185 -0.96 6.74 2.07
CA GLN A 185 -1.45 5.95 0.93
C GLN A 185 -1.99 6.84 -0.19
N GLY A 186 -1.60 6.54 -1.43
CA GLY A 186 -2.01 7.31 -2.61
C GLY A 186 -1.29 8.65 -2.78
N GLU A 187 -0.24 8.92 -2.00
CA GLU A 187 0.56 10.14 -2.09
C GLU A 187 1.97 9.89 -2.58
N VAL A 188 2.61 10.96 -3.02
CA VAL A 188 4.05 11.03 -3.31
C VAL A 188 4.64 12.34 -2.78
N ALA A 189 5.85 12.27 -2.26
CA ALA A 189 6.61 13.44 -1.81
C ALA A 189 8.02 13.42 -2.41
N TYR A 190 8.56 14.62 -2.68
CA TYR A 190 9.94 14.82 -3.12
C TYR A 190 10.65 15.74 -2.13
N ALA A 191 11.80 15.35 -1.60
CA ALA A 191 12.52 16.14 -0.61
C ALA A 191 14.04 16.04 -0.80
N VAL A 192 14.73 17.07 -0.30
CA VAL A 192 16.19 17.11 -0.17
C VAL A 192 16.57 17.13 1.34
N PRO A 193 17.80 16.73 1.73
CA PRO A 193 18.19 16.59 3.15
C PRO A 193 17.97 17.84 4.02
N ARG A 194 18.06 19.04 3.43
CA ARG A 194 17.80 20.28 4.16
C ARG A 194 16.33 20.44 4.65
N GLN A 195 15.36 19.73 4.08
CA GLN A 195 13.92 19.91 4.37
C GLN A 195 13.40 18.96 5.46
N CYS A 196 13.93 17.75 5.53
CA CYS A 196 13.57 16.75 6.53
C CYS A 196 14.75 15.83 6.81
N ASP A 197 14.77 15.20 7.98
CA ASP A 197 15.82 14.25 8.36
C ASP A 197 15.42 12.83 7.95
N VAL A 198 14.11 12.55 7.92
CA VAL A 198 13.54 11.26 7.55
C VAL A 198 12.30 11.47 6.68
N ILE A 199 12.22 10.73 5.57
CA ILE A 199 11.00 10.54 4.80
C ILE A 199 10.47 9.12 5.06
N VAL A 200 9.17 8.98 5.26
CA VAL A 200 8.58 7.71 5.72
C VAL A 200 7.15 7.54 5.22
N SER A 201 6.80 6.29 4.97
CA SER A 201 5.42 5.83 4.83
C SER A 201 5.24 4.56 5.62
N ASP A 202 4.06 4.36 6.21
CA ASP A 202 3.73 3.18 7.00
C ASP A 202 2.32 2.66 6.73
N LYS A 203 1.88 1.69 7.55
CA LYS A 203 0.59 0.99 7.43
C LYS A 203 0.41 0.23 6.10
N ALA A 204 1.52 -0.16 5.48
CA ALA A 204 1.49 -0.99 4.28
C ALA A 204 1.09 -2.44 4.64
N THR A 205 -0.08 -2.87 4.19
CA THR A 205 -0.54 -4.27 4.28
C THR A 205 -0.28 -5.00 2.97
N THR A 206 -1.16 -4.82 1.98
CA THR A 206 -1.04 -5.36 0.62
C THR A 206 -0.33 -4.39 -0.33
N CYS A 207 -0.32 -3.10 0.00
CA CYS A 207 0.32 -2.01 -0.71
C CYS A 207 1.85 -1.96 -0.49
N HIS A 208 2.52 -1.09 -1.26
CA HIS A 208 3.97 -0.97 -1.32
C HIS A 208 4.43 0.46 -1.08
N VAL A 209 5.49 0.61 -0.30
CA VAL A 209 6.25 1.84 -0.19
C VAL A 209 7.43 1.79 -1.17
N LEU A 210 7.48 2.75 -2.08
CA LEU A 210 8.58 2.97 -3.02
C LEU A 210 9.36 4.20 -2.60
N ILE A 211 10.66 4.06 -2.35
CA ILE A 211 11.58 5.16 -2.15
C ILE A 211 12.62 5.16 -3.28
N LEU A 212 12.77 6.30 -3.95
CA LEU A 212 13.82 6.56 -4.92
C LEU A 212 14.78 7.59 -4.34
N LYS A 213 16.09 7.36 -4.44
CA LYS A 213 17.11 8.35 -4.11
C LYS A 213 17.99 8.52 -5.34
N SER A 214 18.17 9.74 -5.81
CA SER A 214 19.18 10.03 -6.83
C SER A 214 20.24 10.98 -6.32
N VAL A 215 21.48 10.71 -6.72
CA VAL A 215 22.68 11.48 -6.37
C VAL A 215 23.43 11.85 -7.64
N SER A 216 24.13 12.98 -7.61
CA SER A 216 25.07 13.44 -8.65
C SER A 216 26.15 14.28 -7.98
N ASP A 217 27.25 14.55 -8.68
CA ASP A 217 28.35 15.37 -8.13
C ASP A 217 27.99 16.86 -8.07
N HIS A 218 26.94 17.29 -8.76
CA HIS A 218 26.63 18.69 -9.02
C HIS A 218 25.39 19.22 -8.30
N ALA A 219 24.54 18.32 -7.77
CA ALA A 219 23.32 18.70 -7.08
C ALA A 219 23.11 17.92 -5.77
N ALA A 220 22.37 18.53 -4.85
CA ALA A 220 22.00 17.85 -3.61
C ALA A 220 21.17 16.58 -3.93
N PRO A 221 21.30 15.50 -3.13
CA PRO A 221 20.49 14.30 -3.31
C PRO A 221 19.00 14.61 -3.33
N LEU A 222 18.28 14.00 -4.25
CA LEU A 222 16.82 14.04 -4.27
C LEU A 222 16.28 12.70 -3.81
N VAL A 223 15.36 12.72 -2.85
CA VAL A 223 14.61 11.54 -2.43
C VAL A 223 13.14 11.74 -2.76
N SER A 224 12.51 10.71 -3.33
CA SER A 224 11.06 10.61 -3.41
C SER A 224 10.54 9.39 -2.69
N CYS A 225 9.37 9.52 -2.07
CA CYS A 225 8.67 8.44 -1.39
C CYS A 225 7.23 8.41 -1.89
N ALA A 226 6.75 7.25 -2.29
CA ALA A 226 5.38 7.01 -2.73
C ALA A 226 4.79 5.80 -2.00
N HIS A 227 3.50 5.89 -1.67
CA HIS A 227 2.74 4.77 -1.13
C HIS A 227 1.74 4.29 -2.18
N ILE A 228 2.05 3.15 -2.78
CA ILE A 228 1.42 2.57 -3.95
C ILE A 228 0.45 1.48 -3.50
N ASP A 229 -0.84 1.68 -3.73
CA ASP A 229 -1.90 0.74 -3.36
C ASP A 229 -2.53 0.04 -4.56
N GLY A 230 -1.88 0.05 -5.73
CA GLY A 230 -2.39 -0.56 -6.94
C GLY A 230 -1.39 -0.50 -8.11
N ASP A 231 -1.77 -1.12 -9.23
CA ASP A 231 -0.95 -1.31 -10.43
C ASP A 231 -1.19 -0.24 -11.52
N ARG A 232 -1.92 0.82 -11.20
CA ARG A 232 -2.40 1.82 -12.18
C ARG A 232 -1.66 3.16 -12.11
N TYR A 233 -0.49 3.19 -11.49
CA TYR A 233 0.27 4.42 -11.25
C TYR A 233 1.42 4.66 -12.22
N GLU A 234 1.43 4.02 -13.39
CA GLU A 234 2.58 4.05 -14.30
C GLU A 234 3.00 5.48 -14.66
N THR A 235 2.05 6.33 -15.02
CA THR A 235 2.31 7.75 -15.31
C THR A 235 2.94 8.48 -14.14
N CYS A 236 2.54 8.16 -12.91
CA CYS A 236 3.07 8.79 -11.70
C CYS A 236 4.51 8.33 -11.40
N ILE A 237 4.80 7.03 -11.57
CA ILE A 237 6.16 6.51 -11.36
C ILE A 237 7.12 7.01 -12.44
N ARG A 238 6.65 7.10 -13.70
CA ARG A 238 7.40 7.75 -14.78
C ARG A 238 7.69 9.23 -14.46
N ASP A 239 6.69 9.97 -13.96
CA ASP A 239 6.86 11.34 -13.50
C ASP A 239 7.85 11.47 -12.33
N MET A 240 7.92 10.48 -11.44
CA MET A 240 8.94 10.43 -10.39
C MET A 240 10.35 10.38 -11.01
N PHE A 241 10.63 9.42 -11.91
CA PHE A 241 11.93 9.33 -12.58
C PHE A 241 12.27 10.63 -13.32
N ARG A 242 11.31 11.19 -14.06
CA ARG A 242 11.49 12.46 -14.78
C ARG A 242 11.88 13.61 -13.85
N ARG A 243 11.27 13.70 -12.66
CA ARG A 243 11.62 14.73 -11.66
C ARG A 243 13.04 14.55 -11.14
N HIS A 244 13.47 13.31 -10.92
CA HIS A 244 14.86 13.03 -10.54
C HIS A 244 15.85 13.39 -11.67
N GLN A 245 15.52 13.13 -12.93
CA GLN A 245 16.35 13.54 -14.08
C GLN A 245 16.43 15.07 -14.18
N THR A 246 15.29 15.76 -14.08
CA THR A 246 15.21 17.23 -14.15
C THR A 246 15.97 17.89 -13.01
N HIS A 247 15.92 17.33 -11.80
CA HIS A 247 16.62 17.85 -10.63
C HIS A 247 18.14 17.80 -10.77
N HIS A 248 18.66 16.82 -11.50
CA HIS A 248 20.08 16.67 -11.81
C HIS A 248 20.46 17.27 -13.17
N GLU A 249 19.61 18.14 -13.73
CA GLU A 249 19.86 18.81 -15.03
C GLU A 249 20.18 17.84 -16.19
N GLU A 250 19.61 16.64 -16.14
CA GLU A 250 19.92 15.55 -17.07
C GLU A 250 21.42 15.17 -17.13
N SER A 251 22.16 15.43 -16.05
CA SER A 251 23.56 15.09 -15.93
C SER A 251 23.78 13.57 -15.99
N ALA A 252 24.70 13.15 -16.86
CA ALA A 252 24.95 11.74 -17.17
C ALA A 252 25.74 10.98 -16.08
N ASP A 253 26.15 11.68 -15.01
CA ASP A 253 26.81 11.10 -13.83
C ASP A 253 25.83 10.69 -12.72
N ALA A 254 24.52 10.96 -12.89
CA ALA A 254 23.57 10.70 -11.84
C ALA A 254 23.39 9.19 -11.59
N GLU A 255 23.24 8.80 -10.34
CA GLU A 255 22.91 7.44 -9.92
C GLU A 255 21.53 7.41 -9.27
N MET A 256 20.83 6.29 -9.41
CA MET A 256 19.50 6.07 -8.86
C MET A 256 19.47 4.82 -7.99
N ASP A 257 19.14 4.98 -6.71
CA ASP A 257 18.87 3.91 -5.76
C ASP A 257 17.36 3.73 -5.55
N ILE A 258 16.91 2.49 -5.57
CA ILE A 258 15.52 2.09 -5.47
C ILE A 258 15.35 1.18 -4.26
N HIS A 259 14.38 1.52 -3.40
CA HIS A 259 14.00 0.72 -2.25
C HIS A 259 12.50 0.47 -2.26
N ILE A 260 12.10 -0.79 -2.13
CA ILE A 260 10.71 -1.22 -2.12
C ILE A 260 10.47 -2.09 -0.90
N MET A 261 9.40 -1.79 -0.17
CA MET A 261 8.91 -2.66 0.91
C MET A 261 7.39 -2.67 0.90
N GLY A 262 6.78 -3.84 1.05
CA GLY A 262 5.34 -3.95 1.26
C GLY A 262 4.74 -5.19 0.63
N GLY A 263 3.44 -5.36 0.86
CA GLY A 263 2.75 -6.59 0.54
C GLY A 263 3.24 -7.78 1.38
N PHE A 264 2.51 -8.87 1.27
CA PHE A 264 2.88 -10.18 1.82
C PHE A 264 2.32 -11.28 0.92
N GLY A 265 2.53 -12.56 1.27
CA GLY A 265 1.78 -13.65 0.65
C GLY A 265 0.29 -13.63 1.03
N ASP A 266 -0.47 -12.66 0.50
CA ASP A 266 -1.91 -12.50 0.74
C ASP A 266 -2.76 -13.46 -0.11
N GLU A 267 -3.91 -13.87 0.42
CA GLU A 267 -4.77 -14.89 -0.20
C GLU A 267 -5.33 -14.45 -1.56
N HIS A 268 -5.55 -13.15 -1.74
CA HIS A 268 -6.11 -12.58 -2.96
C HIS A 268 -5.05 -12.26 -4.03
N GLY A 269 -3.76 -12.40 -3.69
CA GLY A 269 -2.64 -12.13 -4.59
C GLY A 269 -2.47 -10.66 -4.96
N ALA A 270 -3.10 -9.73 -4.25
CA ALA A 270 -3.02 -8.30 -4.52
C ALA A 270 -1.57 -7.80 -4.43
N SER A 271 -0.84 -8.26 -3.41
CA SER A 271 0.58 -7.92 -3.24
C SER A 271 1.43 -8.38 -4.41
N ARG A 272 1.15 -9.58 -4.95
CA ARG A 272 1.88 -10.15 -6.10
C ARG A 272 1.64 -9.36 -7.37
N VAL A 273 0.41 -8.89 -7.59
CA VAL A 273 0.05 -8.05 -8.73
C VAL A 273 0.84 -6.74 -8.69
N ILE A 274 0.83 -6.03 -7.56
CA ILE A 274 1.56 -4.77 -7.39
C ILE A 274 3.07 -5.01 -7.53
N THR A 275 3.64 -6.03 -6.89
CA THR A 275 5.07 -6.38 -7.02
C THR A 275 5.47 -6.64 -8.47
N SER A 276 4.72 -7.49 -9.17
CA SER A 276 5.04 -7.86 -10.56
C SER A 276 5.00 -6.65 -11.48
N TRP A 277 3.95 -5.83 -11.39
CA TRP A 277 3.81 -4.61 -12.18
C TRP A 277 4.93 -3.60 -11.86
N LEU A 278 5.15 -3.29 -10.58
CA LEU A 278 6.07 -2.24 -10.15
C LEU A 278 7.52 -2.59 -10.53
N VAL A 279 7.98 -3.80 -10.24
CA VAL A 279 9.35 -4.21 -10.54
C VAL A 279 9.61 -4.25 -12.05
N ARG A 280 8.63 -4.69 -12.85
CA ARG A 280 8.75 -4.66 -14.33
C ARG A 280 8.79 -3.24 -14.87
N LEU A 281 7.98 -2.33 -14.32
CA LEU A 281 8.01 -0.91 -14.68
C LEU A 281 9.36 -0.27 -14.33
N LEU A 282 9.91 -0.56 -13.15
CA LEU A 282 11.22 -0.07 -12.74
C LEU A 282 12.34 -0.64 -13.62
N ALA A 283 12.22 -1.89 -14.07
CA ALA A 283 13.14 -2.50 -15.03
C ALA A 283 13.12 -1.81 -16.40
N ALA A 284 11.92 -1.45 -16.88
CA ALA A 284 11.77 -0.66 -18.10
C ALA A 284 12.37 0.75 -17.92
N LEU A 285 12.07 1.41 -16.80
CA LEU A 285 12.57 2.75 -16.51
C LEU A 285 14.09 2.82 -16.37
N ALA A 286 14.71 1.84 -15.70
CA ALA A 286 16.16 1.73 -15.62
C ALA A 286 16.81 1.69 -17.02
N LYS A 287 16.16 1.04 -18.00
CA LYS A 287 16.64 0.99 -19.38
C LYS A 287 16.38 2.31 -20.11
N GLU A 288 15.18 2.86 -20.00
CA GLU A 288 14.79 4.11 -20.68
C GLU A 288 15.59 5.32 -20.19
N THR A 289 15.95 5.34 -18.91
CA THR A 289 16.62 6.47 -18.26
C THR A 289 18.13 6.30 -18.15
N GLN A 290 18.70 5.19 -18.65
CA GLN A 290 20.13 4.90 -18.68
C GLN A 290 21.01 6.04 -19.25
N PRO A 291 20.58 6.83 -20.27
CA PRO A 291 21.38 7.95 -20.75
C PRO A 291 21.63 9.06 -19.72
N VAL A 292 20.77 9.15 -18.69
CA VAL A 292 20.88 10.12 -17.59
C VAL A 292 21.38 9.42 -16.33
N PHE A 293 20.76 8.31 -15.94
CA PHE A 293 21.20 7.51 -14.81
C PHE A 293 22.17 6.44 -15.26
N HIS A 294 23.47 6.67 -15.07
CA HIS A 294 24.50 5.70 -15.43
C HIS A 294 24.24 4.33 -14.76
N THR A 295 23.79 4.39 -13.51
CA THR A 295 23.45 3.23 -12.69
C THR A 295 22.06 3.39 -12.08
N THR A 296 21.22 2.36 -12.22
CA THR A 296 19.97 2.23 -11.46
C THR A 296 20.02 0.94 -10.63
N THR A 297 20.05 1.09 -9.32
CA THR A 297 20.30 0.03 -8.34
C THR A 297 19.04 -0.27 -7.53
N LEU A 298 18.64 -1.54 -7.50
CA LEU A 298 17.66 -2.06 -6.56
C LEU A 298 18.36 -2.35 -5.23
N GLY A 299 18.42 -1.34 -4.36
CA GLY A 299 19.11 -1.40 -3.07
C GLY A 299 18.37 -2.28 -2.07
N THR A 300 17.04 -2.22 -2.01
CA THR A 300 16.23 -3.05 -1.10
C THR A 300 14.92 -3.46 -1.76
N CYS A 301 14.50 -4.71 -1.56
CA CYS A 301 13.25 -5.23 -2.15
C CYS A 301 12.56 -6.26 -1.23
N ALA A 302 12.02 -5.80 -0.11
CA ALA A 302 11.32 -6.62 0.86
C ALA A 302 9.81 -6.66 0.55
N VAL A 303 9.42 -7.50 -0.41
CA VAL A 303 8.06 -7.51 -0.96
C VAL A 303 7.42 -8.90 -0.98
N THR A 304 6.09 -8.96 -0.81
CA THR A 304 5.30 -10.20 -0.96
C THR A 304 5.89 -11.36 -0.15
N SER A 305 6.39 -12.44 -0.79
CA SER A 305 6.95 -13.60 -0.08
C SER A 305 8.20 -13.25 0.74
N LEU A 306 8.94 -12.21 0.34
CA LEU A 306 10.11 -11.72 1.06
C LEU A 306 9.77 -10.84 2.27
N ASN A 307 8.50 -10.45 2.42
CA ASN A 307 8.00 -9.69 3.55
C ASN A 307 6.92 -10.46 4.34
N HIS A 308 6.79 -11.77 4.11
CA HIS A 308 5.74 -12.58 4.70
C HIS A 308 6.17 -13.19 6.04
N CYS A 309 5.34 -13.02 7.07
CA CYS A 309 5.54 -13.64 8.37
C CYS A 309 4.97 -15.07 8.38
N ASN A 310 5.85 -16.07 8.56
CA ASN A 310 5.44 -17.46 8.68
C ASN A 310 4.99 -17.85 10.10
N ASP A 311 5.33 -17.02 11.10
CA ASP A 311 5.12 -17.34 12.53
C ASP A 311 3.79 -16.79 13.08
N SER A 312 3.05 -16.02 12.28
CA SER A 312 1.74 -15.50 12.66
C SER A 312 0.61 -16.50 12.37
N LYS A 313 -0.40 -16.53 13.25
CA LYS A 313 -1.59 -17.38 13.08
C LYS A 313 -2.30 -17.15 11.74
N TYR A 314 -2.24 -15.91 11.26
CA TYR A 314 -2.75 -15.48 9.95
C TYR A 314 -1.58 -14.95 9.13
N PRO A 315 -1.52 -15.23 7.81
CA PRO A 315 -0.59 -14.56 6.90
C PRO A 315 -0.54 -13.06 7.12
N SER A 316 0.64 -12.48 7.32
CA SER A 316 0.79 -11.04 7.56
C SER A 316 2.14 -10.50 7.08
N PRO A 317 2.25 -9.18 6.82
CA PRO A 317 3.53 -8.56 6.50
C PRO A 317 4.38 -8.37 7.77
N ILE A 318 5.68 -8.66 7.66
CA ILE A 318 6.67 -8.39 8.71
C ILE A 318 6.92 -6.88 8.82
N GLY A 319 7.38 -6.27 7.71
CA GLY A 319 7.55 -4.84 7.56
C GLY A 319 6.26 -4.18 7.10
N ARG A 320 5.87 -3.09 7.77
CA ARG A 320 4.66 -2.31 7.46
C ARG A 320 4.94 -0.84 7.18
N GLY A 321 6.14 -0.36 7.45
CA GLY A 321 6.55 0.98 7.06
C GLY A 321 8.03 1.06 6.77
N LEU A 322 8.35 1.86 5.76
CA LEU A 322 9.70 2.04 5.24
C LEU A 322 10.04 3.52 5.35
N ALA A 323 11.20 3.79 5.94
CA ALA A 323 11.75 5.11 6.08
C ALA A 323 13.14 5.18 5.45
N MET A 324 13.54 6.37 5.03
CA MET A 324 14.90 6.68 4.62
C MET A 324 15.41 7.87 5.42
N GLU A 325 16.60 7.70 6.01
CA GLU A 325 17.39 8.80 6.57
C GLU A 325 18.00 9.61 5.43
N MET A 326 17.66 10.90 5.37
CA MET A 326 17.88 11.71 4.16
C MET A 326 19.35 11.97 3.86
N GLU A 327 20.18 12.12 4.91
CA GLU A 327 21.62 12.39 4.75
C GLU A 327 22.39 11.15 4.32
N SER A 328 22.17 10.02 5.00
CA SER A 328 22.91 8.78 4.74
C SER A 328 22.32 7.99 3.55
N GLY A 329 21.03 8.16 3.25
CA GLY A 329 20.26 7.29 2.37
C GLY A 329 19.95 5.92 2.97
N ARG A 330 20.26 5.68 4.25
CA ARG A 330 19.97 4.39 4.88
C ARG A 330 18.47 4.20 5.05
N VAL A 331 17.98 3.05 4.61
CA VAL A 331 16.60 2.63 4.85
C VAL A 331 16.46 1.79 6.11
N PHE A 332 15.30 1.89 6.75
CA PHE A 332 14.96 1.12 7.96
C PHE A 332 13.44 1.01 8.12
N LEU A 333 12.97 0.03 8.89
CA LEU A 333 11.55 -0.09 9.22
C LEU A 333 11.12 1.00 10.18
N ALA A 334 9.94 1.58 9.93
CA ALA A 334 9.40 2.64 10.77
C ALA A 334 7.87 2.60 10.88
N SER A 335 7.35 3.17 11.97
CA SER A 335 5.94 3.51 12.11
C SER A 335 5.79 4.93 12.65
N CYS A 336 4.66 5.58 12.36
CA CYS A 336 4.39 6.95 12.77
C CYS A 336 3.06 7.04 13.52
N ASP A 337 3.09 7.70 14.69
CA ASP A 337 1.87 8.11 15.35
C ASP A 337 1.14 9.19 14.54
N THR A 338 -0.17 9.31 14.76
CA THR A 338 -1.03 10.31 14.10
C THR A 338 -0.54 11.75 14.29
N ALA A 339 0.12 12.04 15.41
CA ALA A 339 0.70 13.35 15.69
C ALA A 339 1.91 13.72 14.79
N VAL A 340 2.56 12.72 14.19
CA VAL A 340 3.68 12.89 13.24
C VAL A 340 3.19 12.78 11.81
N ALA A 341 2.19 11.93 11.55
CA ALA A 341 1.64 11.69 10.22
C ALA A 341 0.93 12.91 9.61
N GLY A 342 0.64 13.93 10.41
CA GLY A 342 0.02 15.20 9.98
C GLY A 342 0.80 15.96 8.88
N PRO A 343 0.21 17.04 8.33
CA PRO A 343 -1.05 17.66 8.73
C PRO A 343 -2.27 16.95 8.15
N ASN A 344 -3.43 17.19 8.78
CA ASN A 344 -4.76 16.85 8.23
C ASN A 344 -4.84 15.47 7.58
N THR A 345 -4.39 14.44 8.30
CA THR A 345 -4.41 13.04 7.85
C THR A 345 -5.79 12.61 7.40
N VAL A 346 -6.84 13.00 8.13
CA VAL A 346 -8.24 12.71 7.78
C VAL A 346 -8.60 13.25 6.38
N LEU A 347 -8.34 14.54 6.11
CA LEU A 347 -8.62 15.14 4.81
C LEU A 347 -7.78 14.49 3.69
N ARG A 348 -6.53 14.12 3.98
CA ARG A 348 -5.68 13.40 3.03
C ARG A 348 -6.25 12.02 2.70
N SER A 349 -6.73 11.28 3.71
CA SER A 349 -7.39 9.98 3.53
C SER A 349 -8.73 10.07 2.78
N VAL A 350 -9.48 11.18 2.93
CA VAL A 350 -10.73 11.41 2.15
C VAL A 350 -10.48 11.36 0.64
N ARG A 351 -9.26 11.65 0.20
CA ARG A 351 -8.89 11.62 -1.21
C ARG A 351 -8.94 10.24 -1.85
N LEU A 352 -8.79 9.18 -1.05
CA LEU A 352 -8.96 7.79 -1.49
C LEU A 352 -10.42 7.46 -1.83
N TRP A 353 -11.36 8.21 -1.25
CA TRP A 353 -12.81 8.08 -1.46
C TRP A 353 -13.38 9.10 -2.44
N ALA A 354 -12.56 10.06 -2.88
CA ALA A 354 -12.96 11.06 -3.83
C ALA A 354 -13.07 10.42 -5.23
N PRO A 355 -14.06 10.81 -6.07
CA PRO A 355 -14.13 10.34 -7.44
C PRO A 355 -12.87 10.78 -8.20
N GLN A 356 -12.11 9.81 -8.72
CA GLN A 356 -10.96 10.08 -9.56
C GLN A 356 -11.26 9.68 -11.00
N ALA A 357 -10.99 10.58 -11.96
CA ALA A 357 -11.11 10.25 -13.38
C ALA A 357 -10.07 9.19 -13.79
N GLN A 358 -8.89 9.23 -13.17
CA GLN A 358 -7.81 8.26 -13.32
C GLN A 358 -7.09 8.11 -11.97
N PRO A 359 -6.63 6.89 -11.62
CA PRO A 359 -5.76 6.69 -10.46
C PRO A 359 -4.52 7.57 -10.57
N ARG A 360 -4.22 8.33 -9.51
CA ARG A 360 -3.04 9.19 -9.47
C ARG A 360 -2.44 9.27 -8.06
N LEU A 361 -1.11 9.26 -7.98
CA LEU A 361 -0.39 9.61 -6.76
C LEU A 361 -0.39 11.13 -6.57
N HIS A 362 -0.79 11.56 -5.39
CA HIS A 362 -0.92 12.98 -5.09
C HIS A 362 0.37 13.57 -4.56
N VAL A 363 0.93 14.52 -5.31
CA VAL A 363 2.14 15.24 -4.88
C VAL A 363 1.81 16.16 -3.71
N ILE A 364 2.37 15.87 -2.53
CA ILE A 364 2.14 16.65 -1.30
C ILE A 364 3.32 17.54 -0.88
N HIS A 365 4.53 17.28 -1.38
CA HIS A 365 5.75 18.01 -1.04
C HIS A 365 6.72 18.02 -2.21
N GLU A 366 7.47 19.11 -2.37
CA GLU A 366 8.39 19.31 -3.50
C GLU A 366 9.76 19.83 -3.04
N ALA A 367 10.83 19.44 -3.72
CA ALA A 367 12.22 19.76 -3.33
C ALA A 367 12.56 21.26 -3.25
N HIS A 368 11.83 22.09 -4.01
CA HIS A 368 12.02 23.54 -4.04
C HIS A 368 11.18 24.28 -2.97
N ARG A 369 10.37 23.56 -2.17
CA ARG A 369 9.49 24.16 -1.17
C ARG A 369 9.45 23.34 0.11
N ASP A 370 9.91 23.93 1.20
CA ASP A 370 9.84 23.33 2.54
C ASP A 370 8.45 23.53 3.17
N GLY A 371 7.50 22.66 2.80
CA GLY A 371 6.12 22.72 3.23
C GLY A 371 5.21 21.71 2.54
N ILE A 372 4.17 21.26 3.24
CA ILE A 372 3.17 20.34 2.69
C ILE A 372 2.05 21.15 2.02
N ILE A 373 1.64 20.73 0.83
CA ILE A 373 0.52 21.32 0.10
C ILE A 373 -0.55 20.25 -0.14
N ILE A 374 -1.74 20.49 0.42
CA ILE A 374 -2.93 19.73 0.08
C ILE A 374 -3.62 20.49 -1.04
N ARG A 375 -3.35 20.08 -2.29
CA ARG A 375 -4.02 20.65 -3.47
C ARG A 375 -5.52 20.40 -3.44
N PRO A 376 -6.36 21.31 -3.97
CA PRO A 376 -7.80 21.11 -4.01
C PRO A 376 -8.19 19.85 -4.76
N PHE A 377 -9.22 19.17 -4.25
CA PHE A 377 -9.86 18.06 -4.93
C PHE A 377 -11.34 18.04 -4.58
N ALA A 378 -12.17 17.64 -5.55
CA ALA A 378 -13.60 17.54 -5.34
C ALA A 378 -13.94 16.21 -4.68
N TYR A 379 -14.79 16.26 -3.66
CA TYR A 379 -15.37 15.06 -3.04
C TYR A 379 -16.79 15.37 -2.60
N LYS A 380 -17.62 14.33 -2.49
CA LYS A 380 -18.99 14.42 -1.98
C LYS A 380 -19.36 13.13 -1.27
N PRO A 381 -20.29 13.17 -0.30
CA PRO A 381 -20.83 11.95 0.30
C PRO A 381 -21.45 11.06 -0.78
N PHE A 382 -21.20 9.74 -0.69
CA PHE A 382 -21.91 8.74 -1.48
C PHE A 382 -23.18 8.28 -0.76
N ALA A 383 -24.15 7.73 -1.50
CA ALA A 383 -25.50 7.46 -1.01
C ALA A 383 -25.53 6.59 0.26
N ASP A 384 -24.72 5.54 0.30
CA ASP A 384 -24.72 4.54 1.38
C ASP A 384 -23.70 4.81 2.49
N ILE A 385 -23.14 6.02 2.56
CA ILE A 385 -22.12 6.37 3.56
C ILE A 385 -22.62 6.19 5.00
N GLY A 386 -23.90 6.47 5.26
CA GLY A 386 -24.53 6.25 6.56
C GLY A 386 -24.63 4.78 6.93
N THR A 387 -24.92 3.91 5.95
CA THR A 387 -24.96 2.45 6.14
C THR A 387 -23.57 1.92 6.48
N LEU A 388 -22.55 2.34 5.73
CA LEU A 388 -21.16 1.95 5.98
C LEU A 388 -20.69 2.39 7.37
N LEU A 389 -21.02 3.62 7.77
CA LEU A 389 -20.74 4.17 9.11
C LEU A 389 -21.46 3.46 10.26
N ALA A 390 -22.53 2.73 9.99
CA ALA A 390 -23.32 2.00 10.99
C ALA A 390 -22.92 0.52 11.12
N LEU A 391 -22.11 -0.02 10.20
CA LEU A 391 -21.63 -1.40 10.29
C LEU A 391 -20.81 -1.61 11.57
N PRO A 392 -20.85 -2.79 12.20
CA PRO A 392 -19.89 -3.18 13.23
C PRO A 392 -18.48 -3.34 12.62
N ASP A 393 -17.45 -3.33 13.46
CA ASP A 393 -16.04 -3.25 13.01
C ASP A 393 -15.59 -4.47 12.19
N ASP A 394 -16.08 -5.66 12.52
CA ASP A 394 -15.81 -6.90 11.78
C ASP A 394 -16.33 -6.83 10.33
N LEU A 395 -17.56 -6.35 10.13
CA LEU A 395 -18.12 -6.15 8.81
C LEU A 395 -17.48 -4.97 8.10
N LEU A 396 -17.18 -3.88 8.81
CA LEU A 396 -16.53 -2.72 8.23
C LEU A 396 -15.15 -3.11 7.67
N LEU A 397 -14.33 -3.81 8.44
CA LEU A 397 -13.04 -4.36 7.98
C LEU A 397 -13.21 -5.21 6.73
N THR A 398 -14.13 -6.17 6.77
CA THR A 398 -14.37 -7.11 5.67
C THR A 398 -14.71 -6.40 4.35
N TYR A 399 -15.46 -5.30 4.41
CA TYR A 399 -15.89 -4.58 3.22
C TYR A 399 -14.93 -3.47 2.75
N THR A 400 -13.94 -3.09 3.56
CA THR A 400 -13.13 -1.89 3.29
C THR A 400 -11.62 -2.11 3.37
N SER A 401 -11.17 -3.28 3.81
CA SER A 401 -9.76 -3.68 3.78
C SER A 401 -9.54 -4.79 2.75
N THR A 402 -8.38 -4.79 2.10
CA THR A 402 -7.89 -5.89 1.27
C THR A 402 -7.33 -7.06 2.05
N SER A 403 -7.08 -6.86 3.36
CA SER A 403 -6.48 -7.84 4.25
C SER A 403 -7.01 -7.64 5.69
N PRO A 404 -8.29 -7.96 5.95
CA PRO A 404 -8.96 -7.67 7.22
C PRO A 404 -8.20 -8.17 8.46
N ASP A 405 -7.61 -9.37 8.39
CA ASP A 405 -6.86 -9.98 9.51
C ASP A 405 -5.49 -9.33 9.76
N CYS A 406 -5.05 -8.43 8.88
CA CYS A 406 -3.77 -7.75 8.96
C CYS A 406 -3.86 -6.29 9.37
N GLU A 407 -5.06 -5.71 9.44
CA GLU A 407 -5.20 -4.28 9.77
C GLU A 407 -4.84 -3.99 11.23
N GLN A 408 -4.45 -2.75 11.49
CA GLN A 408 -4.20 -2.28 12.86
C GLN A 408 -5.52 -2.07 13.62
N ASP A 409 -5.46 -2.16 14.95
CA ASP A 409 -6.62 -1.98 15.84
C ASP A 409 -7.32 -0.62 15.62
N ASP A 410 -6.61 0.41 15.15
CA ASP A 410 -7.14 1.74 14.92
C ASP A 410 -7.81 1.92 13.53
N PHE A 411 -7.75 0.91 12.65
CA PHE A 411 -8.23 1.01 11.26
C PHE A 411 -9.69 1.45 11.17
N CYS A 412 -10.60 0.75 11.86
CA CYS A 412 -12.03 1.08 11.84
C CYS A 412 -12.31 2.47 12.39
N GLY A 413 -11.60 2.87 13.46
CA GLY A 413 -11.71 4.21 14.04
C GLY A 413 -11.32 5.29 13.03
N ALA A 414 -10.14 5.16 12.43
CA ALA A 414 -9.60 6.08 11.43
C ALA A 414 -10.47 6.15 10.17
N LEU A 415 -10.98 5.01 9.72
CA LEU A 415 -11.89 4.95 8.57
C LEU A 415 -13.21 5.67 8.87
N ARG A 416 -13.82 5.45 10.03
CA ARG A 416 -15.05 6.17 10.42
C ARG A 416 -14.82 7.67 10.54
N GLU A 417 -13.67 8.11 11.03
CA GLU A 417 -13.31 9.52 11.05
C GLU A 417 -13.25 10.10 9.63
N THR A 418 -12.61 9.38 8.70
CA THR A 418 -12.51 9.74 7.28
C THR A 418 -13.91 9.81 6.62
N LEU A 419 -14.75 8.79 6.83
CA LEU A 419 -16.10 8.74 6.27
C LEU A 419 -17.01 9.83 6.87
N ARG A 420 -16.91 10.12 8.18
CA ARG A 420 -17.65 11.22 8.81
C ARG A 420 -17.21 12.57 8.24
N PHE A 421 -15.92 12.78 8.02
CA PHE A 421 -15.42 14.00 7.38
C PHE A 421 -15.99 14.12 5.97
N LEU A 422 -15.89 13.05 5.17
CA LEU A 422 -16.45 12.99 3.82
C LEU A 422 -17.96 13.29 3.81
N GLN A 423 -18.70 12.82 4.83
CA GLN A 423 -20.14 13.04 4.99
C GLN A 423 -20.50 14.48 5.37
N THR A 424 -19.72 15.10 6.25
CA THR A 424 -20.15 16.31 6.99
C THR A 424 -19.45 17.60 6.57
N VAL A 425 -18.28 17.52 5.94
CA VAL A 425 -17.45 18.70 5.60
C VAL A 425 -17.43 18.89 4.08
N PRO A 426 -18.18 19.85 3.50
CA PRO A 426 -18.16 20.08 2.06
C PRO A 426 -16.79 20.49 1.55
N ALA A 427 -16.36 19.98 0.39
CA ALA A 427 -15.07 20.33 -0.22
C ALA A 427 -14.88 21.85 -0.38
N ALA A 428 -15.95 22.59 -0.70
CA ALA A 428 -15.94 24.05 -0.83
C ALA A 428 -15.64 24.79 0.49
N SER A 429 -15.93 24.19 1.64
CA SER A 429 -15.58 24.76 2.95
C SER A 429 -14.08 24.65 3.25
N VAL A 430 -13.40 23.70 2.60
CA VAL A 430 -11.97 23.43 2.77
C VAL A 430 -11.15 24.18 1.72
N PHE A 431 -11.56 24.14 0.46
CA PHE A 431 -10.79 24.66 -0.68
C PHE A 431 -11.38 25.94 -1.31
N GLY A 432 -12.33 26.56 -0.62
CA GLY A 432 -13.08 27.72 -1.12
C GLY A 432 -14.18 27.36 -2.13
N PRO A 433 -15.07 28.31 -2.47
CA PRO A 433 -16.27 28.06 -3.28
C PRO A 433 -15.97 27.45 -4.65
N ASP A 434 -14.88 27.86 -5.28
CA ASP A 434 -14.47 27.39 -6.62
C ASP A 434 -13.49 26.20 -6.58
N LEU A 435 -13.23 25.62 -5.40
CA LEU A 435 -12.21 24.59 -5.19
C LEU A 435 -10.82 25.00 -5.72
N GLY A 436 -10.49 26.28 -5.62
CA GLY A 436 -9.24 26.85 -6.14
C GLY A 436 -8.16 27.08 -5.08
N GLN A 437 -8.48 26.93 -3.79
CA GLN A 437 -7.59 27.34 -2.70
C GLN A 437 -6.87 26.13 -2.11
N PRO A 438 -5.57 25.92 -2.38
CA PRO A 438 -4.80 24.86 -1.72
C PRO A 438 -4.59 25.19 -0.23
N LEU A 439 -4.51 24.15 0.60
CA LEU A 439 -4.03 24.30 1.97
C LEU A 439 -2.51 24.20 1.99
N VAL A 440 -1.85 25.17 2.60
CA VAL A 440 -0.38 25.24 2.64
C VAL A 440 0.09 25.20 4.09
N TYR A 441 0.92 24.22 4.39
CA TYR A 441 1.47 24.00 5.73
C TYR A 441 2.97 24.25 5.78
N ARG A 442 3.44 24.75 6.92
CA ARG A 442 4.86 24.88 7.26
C ARG A 442 5.12 24.24 8.62
N ARG A 443 6.33 23.74 8.85
CA ARG A 443 6.71 23.20 10.17
C ARG A 443 6.73 24.31 11.21
N THR A 444 6.26 24.00 12.42
CA THR A 444 6.35 24.92 13.56
C THR A 444 7.74 24.82 14.19
N GLY A 445 8.67 25.64 13.73
CA GLY A 445 10.04 25.70 14.24
C GLY A 445 10.99 24.68 13.61
N ARG A 446 12.28 24.76 13.98
CA ARG A 446 13.37 24.00 13.35
C ARG A 446 13.43 22.52 13.74
N LEU A 447 12.86 22.13 14.88
CA LEU A 447 12.95 20.77 15.44
C LEU A 447 11.57 20.10 15.61
N GLY A 448 10.52 20.64 14.99
CA GLY A 448 9.15 20.21 15.20
C GLY A 448 8.60 19.29 14.10
N ASN A 449 7.84 18.27 14.52
CA ASN A 449 6.97 17.46 13.65
C ASN A 449 5.54 18.00 13.52
N ARG A 450 5.29 19.18 14.10
CA ARG A 450 4.01 19.87 14.01
C ARG A 450 3.97 20.77 12.78
N TRP A 451 2.83 20.75 12.12
CA TRP A 451 2.55 21.54 10.92
C TRP A 451 1.52 22.61 11.25
N MET A 452 1.79 23.84 10.83
CA MET A 452 0.87 24.97 10.97
C MET A 452 0.32 25.33 9.60
N LEU A 453 -1.01 25.47 9.52
CA LEU A 453 -1.69 26.02 8.38
C LEU A 453 -1.26 27.49 8.22
N VAL A 454 -0.70 27.83 7.07
CA VAL A 454 -0.33 29.21 6.72
C VAL A 454 -1.36 29.82 5.78
N ARG A 455 -2.18 28.97 5.16
CA ARG A 455 -3.31 29.34 4.34
C ARG A 455 -4.22 28.14 4.17
#